data_AF-A0A368NTI2-F1
#
_entry.id   AF-A0A368NTI2-F1
#
_cell.length_a   1.000
_cell.length_b   1.000
_cell.length_c   1.000
_cell.angle_alpha   90.00
_cell.angle_beta   90.00
_cell.angle_gamma   90.00
#
_symmetry.space_group_name_H-M   'P 1'
#
loop_
_entity.id
_entity.type
_entity.pdbx_description
1 polymer ?
#
loop_
_entity_poly.entity_id
_entity_poly.type
_entity_poly.pdbx_seq_one_letter_code
_entity_poly.pdbx_strand_id
1 'polypeptide(L)'
;MAITVFNASNFKIQASINHWGSEGSTNPYEISPGKTDSWGRSDKRGFVLFIESNGKTGSYLVWATSNVVVENNEVRVDGVSHKFPGPQQPLAVVGADISEEPENLH
;
A
#
# COMPACT_ATOMS: atom_id res chain seq x y z
N MET A 1 20.47 -1.14 0.36
CA MET A 1 19.43 -1.35 -0.67
C MET A 1 18.30 -0.38 -0.38
N ALA A 2 17.63 0.14 -1.40
CA ALA A 2 16.57 1.13 -1.23
C ALA A 2 15.44 0.89 -2.22
N ILE A 3 14.21 1.01 -1.72
CA ILE A 3 13.02 1.16 -2.57
C ILE A 3 12.94 2.64 -2.96
N THR A 4 12.75 2.93 -4.25
CA THR A 4 12.57 4.30 -4.74
C THR A 4 11.15 4.51 -5.24
N VAL A 5 10.57 5.67 -4.94
CA VAL A 5 9.22 6.05 -5.41
C VAL A 5 9.32 7.40 -6.09
N PHE A 6 9.13 7.42 -7.41
CA PHE A 6 9.06 8.64 -8.22
C PHE A 6 7.61 9.03 -8.47
N ASN A 7 7.27 10.27 -8.15
CA ASN A 7 5.96 10.83 -8.44
C ASN A 7 5.95 11.48 -9.83
N ALA A 8 5.51 10.74 -10.84
CA ALA A 8 5.28 11.23 -12.20
C ALA A 8 3.84 11.78 -12.39
N SER A 9 3.02 11.76 -11.35
CA SER A 9 1.66 12.27 -11.40
C SER A 9 1.62 13.80 -11.29
N ASN A 10 0.47 14.38 -11.60
CA ASN A 10 0.22 15.81 -11.45
C ASN A 10 -0.15 16.22 -10.01
N PHE A 11 -0.20 15.27 -9.08
CA PHE A 11 -0.70 15.48 -7.72
C PHE A 11 0.40 15.21 -6.71
N LYS A 12 0.32 15.84 -5.54
CA LYS A 12 1.08 15.36 -4.37
C LYS A 12 0.57 13.97 -4.01
N ILE A 13 1.50 13.06 -3.70
CA ILE A 13 1.18 11.71 -3.25
C ILE A 13 1.64 11.53 -1.81
N GLN A 14 0.93 10.70 -1.06
CA GLN A 14 1.45 10.17 0.20
C GLN A 14 1.90 8.72 -0.02
N ALA A 15 3.09 8.40 0.47
CA ALA A 15 3.67 7.08 0.36
C ALA A 15 4.16 6.59 1.72
N SER A 16 3.87 5.34 2.07
CA SER A 16 4.45 4.67 3.24
C SER A 16 4.84 3.25 2.91
N ILE A 17 5.92 2.77 3.52
CA ILE A 17 6.41 1.40 3.34
C ILE A 17 6.56 0.77 4.70
N ASN A 18 5.96 -0.41 4.88
CA ASN A 18 6.14 -1.17 6.10
C ASN A 18 7.63 -1.51 6.36
N HIS A 19 7.90 -2.01 7.56
CA HIS A 19 9.22 -2.49 7.92
C HIS A 19 9.09 -3.83 8.65
N TRP A 20 10.21 -4.54 8.68
CA TRP A 20 10.38 -5.70 9.52
C TRP A 20 11.34 -5.32 10.66
N GLY A 21 11.01 -5.65 11.90
CA GLY A 21 11.80 -5.26 13.08
C GLY A 21 11.25 -4.00 13.77
N SER A 22 12.07 -3.35 14.58
CA SER A 22 11.68 -2.20 15.42
C SER A 22 12.20 -0.84 14.91
N GLU A 23 12.98 -0.83 13.83
CA GLU A 23 13.65 0.37 13.33
C GLU A 23 13.12 0.80 11.95
N GLY A 24 13.23 2.11 11.67
CA GLY A 24 12.75 2.73 10.44
C GLY A 24 11.31 3.24 10.54
N SER A 25 11.03 4.37 9.87
CA SER A 25 9.70 4.96 9.85
C SER A 25 8.77 4.23 8.88
N THR A 26 7.52 4.06 9.29
CA THR A 26 6.38 3.62 8.47
C THR A 26 5.34 4.72 8.27
N ASN A 27 5.63 5.93 8.76
CA ASN A 27 4.72 7.06 8.59
C ASN A 27 4.59 7.40 7.10
N PRO A 28 3.42 7.89 6.65
CA PRO A 28 3.27 8.46 5.33
C PRO A 28 4.18 9.68 5.13
N TYR A 29 4.85 9.71 3.97
CA TYR A 29 5.65 10.84 3.50
C TYR A 29 5.02 11.44 2.25
N GLU A 30 4.98 12.77 2.17
CA GLU A 30 4.47 13.48 1.00
C GLU A 30 5.56 13.61 -0.07
N ILE A 31 5.26 13.23 -1.30
CA ILE A 31 6.13 13.40 -2.45
C ILE A 31 5.45 14.34 -3.45
N SER A 32 6.07 15.48 -3.73
CA SER A 32 5.56 16.44 -4.72
C SER A 32 5.74 15.93 -6.17
N PRO A 33 4.94 16.44 -7.14
CA PRO A 33 5.12 16.11 -8.56
C PRO A 33 6.56 16.29 -9.04
N GLY A 34 7.07 15.32 -9.80
CA GLY A 34 8.43 15.31 -10.33
C GLY A 34 9.52 15.06 -9.29
N LYS A 35 9.17 14.65 -8.06
CA LYS A 35 10.14 14.30 -7.01
C LYS A 35 10.18 12.80 -6.76
N THR A 36 11.31 12.37 -6.21
CA THR A 36 11.56 10.99 -5.80
C THR A 36 11.84 10.97 -4.30
N ASP A 37 11.34 9.95 -3.62
CA ASP A 37 11.77 9.60 -2.26
C ASP A 37 12.24 8.15 -2.20
N SER A 38 12.94 7.79 -1.12
CA SER A 38 13.52 6.46 -0.97
C SER A 38 13.50 5.94 0.46
N TRP A 39 13.28 4.63 0.60
CA TRP A 39 13.28 3.93 1.89
C TRP A 39 14.40 2.90 1.91
N GLY A 40 15.32 3.05 2.88
CA GLY A 40 16.29 2.03 3.20
C GLY A 40 15.60 0.78 3.75
N ARG A 41 15.67 -0.32 2.99
CA ARG A 41 15.11 -1.64 3.35
C ARG A 41 16.08 -2.73 2.87
N SER A 42 16.27 -3.77 3.67
CA SER A 42 17.24 -4.85 3.40
C SER A 42 16.71 -6.27 3.64
N ASP A 43 15.49 -6.40 4.16
CA ASP A 43 14.87 -7.72 4.38
C ASP A 43 14.44 -8.36 3.06
N LYS A 44 14.53 -9.69 2.99
CA LYS A 44 14.22 -10.51 1.81
C LYS A 44 12.74 -10.83 1.64
N ARG A 45 11.90 -10.64 2.67
CA ARG A 45 10.49 -11.08 2.71
C ARG A 45 9.52 -10.23 1.87
N GLY A 46 10.02 -9.20 1.18
CA GLY A 46 9.18 -8.22 0.49
C GLY A 46 8.52 -7.25 1.47
N PHE A 47 7.98 -6.17 0.92
CA PHE A 47 7.39 -5.06 1.65
C PHE A 47 6.07 -4.65 1.01
N VAL A 48 5.22 -4.00 1.78
CA VAL A 48 3.98 -3.38 1.32
C VAL A 48 4.21 -1.88 1.25
N LEU A 49 4.08 -1.35 0.04
CA LEU A 49 4.02 0.09 -0.25
C LEU A 49 2.56 0.50 -0.34
N PHE A 50 2.16 1.47 0.48
CA PHE A 50 0.89 2.17 0.35
C PHE A 50 1.10 3.49 -0.39
N ILE A 51 0.21 3.80 -1.34
CA ILE A 51 0.16 5.08 -2.05
C ILE A 51 -1.23 5.67 -1.94
N GLU A 52 -1.32 6.95 -1.62
CA GLU A 52 -2.50 7.79 -1.82
C GLU A 52 -2.18 8.89 -2.85
N SER A 53 -3.05 9.06 -3.85
CA SER A 53 -2.95 10.11 -4.86
C SER A 53 -4.33 10.57 -5.29
N ASN A 54 -4.64 11.85 -5.08
CA ASN A 54 -5.90 12.48 -5.49
C ASN A 54 -7.16 11.68 -5.09
N GLY A 55 -7.23 11.24 -3.83
CA GLY A 55 -8.34 10.45 -3.29
C GLY A 55 -8.38 8.99 -3.71
N LYS A 56 -7.41 8.51 -4.50
CA LYS A 56 -7.21 7.09 -4.80
C LYS A 56 -6.16 6.51 -3.88
N THR A 57 -6.38 5.30 -3.40
CA THR A 57 -5.41 4.59 -2.56
C THR A 57 -5.05 3.25 -3.18
N GLY A 58 -3.88 2.71 -2.85
CA GLY A 58 -3.46 1.39 -3.30
C GLY A 58 -2.29 0.84 -2.52
N SER A 59 -2.26 -0.48 -2.36
CA SER A 59 -1.18 -1.21 -1.70
C SER A 59 -0.51 -2.16 -2.67
N TYR A 60 0.82 -2.17 -2.71
CA TYR A 60 1.62 -2.89 -3.69
C TYR A 60 2.74 -3.67 -3.00
N LEU A 61 2.99 -4.90 -3.45
CA LEU A 61 4.17 -5.67 -3.04
C LEU A 61 5.40 -5.09 -3.74
N VAL A 62 6.44 -4.77 -2.97
CA VAL A 62 7.72 -4.25 -3.46
C VAL A 62 8.88 -4.98 -2.79
N TRP A 63 10.05 -4.98 -3.45
CA TRP A 63 11.28 -5.60 -2.96
C TRP A 63 12.28 -4.53 -2.52
N ALA A 64 13.29 -4.91 -1.74
CA ALA A 64 14.28 -3.99 -1.17
C ALA A 64 15.02 -3.08 -2.20
N THR A 65 14.94 -3.38 -3.49
CA THR A 65 15.55 -2.63 -4.60
C THR A 65 14.53 -2.20 -5.67
N SER A 66 13.23 -2.29 -5.37
CA SER A 66 12.19 -1.95 -6.36
C SER A 66 12.21 -0.47 -6.73
N ASN A 67 11.92 -0.19 -7.99
CA ASN A 67 11.72 1.15 -8.53
C ASN A 67 10.23 1.33 -8.84
N VAL A 68 9.60 2.30 -8.17
CA VAL A 68 8.18 2.57 -8.30
C VAL A 68 7.96 3.92 -8.97
N VAL A 69 7.09 3.95 -9.98
CA VAL A 69 6.64 5.17 -10.63
C VAL A 69 5.13 5.32 -10.42
N VAL A 70 4.71 6.44 -9.85
CA VAL A 70 3.30 6.76 -9.61
C VAL A 70 2.83 7.74 -10.67
N GLU A 71 1.86 7.34 -11.49
CA GLU A 71 1.22 8.17 -12.51
C GLU A 71 -0.22 8.53 -12.07
N ASN A 72 -0.94 9.32 -12.87
CA ASN A 72 -2.28 9.82 -12.49
C ASN A 72 -3.33 8.72 -12.24
N ASN A 73 -3.18 7.56 -12.89
CA ASN A 73 -4.17 6.48 -12.90
C ASN A 73 -3.58 5.08 -12.67
N GLU A 74 -2.27 4.99 -12.46
CA GLU A 74 -1.59 3.71 -12.26
C GLU A 74 -0.30 3.87 -11.46
N VAL A 75 0.17 2.76 -10.92
CA VAL A 75 1.45 2.62 -10.24
C VAL A 75 2.23 1.53 -10.96
N ARG A 76 3.47 1.83 -11.35
CA ARG A 76 4.35 0.89 -12.03
C ARG A 76 5.41 0.42 -11.05
N VAL A 77 5.43 -0.87 -10.74
CA VAL A 77 6.44 -1.49 -9.85
C VAL A 77 7.39 -2.29 -10.73
N ASP A 78 8.66 -1.90 -10.77
CA ASP A 78 9.69 -2.55 -11.59
C ASP A 78 9.27 -2.69 -13.07
N GLY A 79 8.56 -1.68 -13.59
CA GLY A 79 8.05 -1.61 -14.96
C GLY A 79 6.67 -2.25 -15.19
N VAL A 80 6.17 -3.05 -14.24
CA VAL A 80 4.85 -3.69 -14.33
C VAL A 80 3.77 -2.72 -13.86
N SER A 81 2.76 -2.48 -14.70
CA SER A 81 1.67 -1.55 -14.40
C SER A 81 0.58 -2.19 -13.55
N HIS A 82 0.19 -1.49 -12.49
CA HIS A 82 -0.94 -1.81 -11.61
C HIS A 82 -1.89 -0.62 -11.60
N LYS A 83 -3.18 -0.85 -11.88
CA LYS A 83 -4.18 0.19 -11.65
C LYS A 83 -4.30 0.46 -10.16
N PHE A 84 -4.57 1.71 -9.79
CA PHE A 84 -5.06 1.99 -8.45
C PHE A 84 -6.26 1.07 -8.21
N PRO A 85 -6.21 0.19 -7.20
CA PRO A 85 -7.41 -0.52 -6.82
C PRO A 85 -8.46 0.57 -6.54
N GLY A 86 -9.65 0.42 -7.11
CA GLY A 86 -10.77 1.25 -6.70
C GLY A 86 -10.94 1.16 -5.17
N PRO A 87 -11.71 2.07 -4.55
CA PRO A 87 -11.99 1.99 -3.12
C PRO A 87 -12.31 0.53 -2.76
N GLN A 88 -11.53 -0.06 -1.85
CA GLN A 88 -11.80 -1.41 -1.39
C GLN A 88 -13.23 -1.40 -0.87
N GLN A 89 -14.14 -2.07 -1.57
CA GLN A 89 -15.47 -2.27 -1.03
C GLN A 89 -15.27 -3.00 0.30
N PRO A 90 -15.88 -2.51 1.40
CA PRO A 90 -15.91 -3.29 2.62
C PRO A 90 -16.35 -4.70 2.23
N LEU A 91 -15.59 -5.71 2.65
CA LEU A 91 -16.09 -7.07 2.61
C LEU A 91 -17.45 -7.01 3.29
N ALA A 92 -18.53 -7.26 2.56
CA ALA A 92 -19.82 -7.42 3.19
C ALA A 92 -19.62 -8.53 4.22
N VAL A 93 -19.70 -8.19 5.51
CA VAL A 93 -19.85 -9.19 6.56
C VAL A 93 -21.21 -9.82 6.29
N VAL A 94 -21.23 -10.84 5.43
CA VAL A 94 -22.38 -11.72 5.27
C VAL A 94 -22.58 -12.34 6.65
N GLY A 95 -23.76 -12.10 7.22
CA GLY A 95 -24.07 -12.33 8.62
C GLY A 95 -23.50 -13.65 9.13
N ALA A 96 -22.70 -13.56 10.19
CA ALA A 96 -22.62 -14.66 11.13
C ALA A 96 -24.01 -14.77 11.77
N ASP A 97 -24.86 -15.60 11.16
CA ASP A 97 -26.04 -16.14 11.80
C ASP A 97 -25.55 -17.00 12.98
N ILE A 98 -25.40 -16.36 14.13
CA ILE A 98 -25.34 -17.05 15.42
C ILE A 98 -26.78 -17.27 15.87
N SER A 99 -27.46 -18.22 15.22
CA SER A 99 -28.63 -18.83 15.83
C SER A 99 -28.16 -19.56 17.09
N GLU A 100 -28.29 -18.91 18.25
CA GLU A 100 -28.18 -19.56 19.54
C GLU A 100 -29.28 -20.64 19.61
N GLU A 101 -28.90 -21.92 19.59
CA GLU A 101 -29.82 -23.01 19.94
C GLU A 101 -30.18 -22.87 21.44
N PRO A 102 -31.46 -22.86 21.83
CA PRO A 102 -31.80 -22.86 23.25
C PRO A 102 -31.45 -24.22 23.87
N GLU A 103 -30.58 -24.19 24.89
CA GLU A 103 -30.28 -25.34 25.74
C GLU A 103 -31.58 -25.89 26.37
N ASN A 104 -31.92 -27.13 26.02
CA ASN A 104 -32.95 -27.92 26.68
C ASN A 104 -32.44 -28.35 28.07
N LEU A 105 -32.85 -27.64 29.11
CA LEU A 105 -32.78 -28.14 30.49
C LEU A 105 -34.06 -28.91 30.82
N HIS A 106 -33.91 -30.22 31.00
CA HIS A 106 -34.86 -31.11 31.68
C HIS A 106 -34.78 -30.93 33.20
#